data_AF-A0A4Q3WS14-F1
#
_entry.id   AF-A0A4Q3WS14-F1
#
_cell.length_a   1.000
_cell.length_b   1.000
_cell.length_c   1.000
_cell.angle_alpha   90.00
_cell.angle_beta   90.00
_cell.angle_gamma   90.00
#
_symmetry.space_group_name_H-M   'P 1'
#
loop_
_entity.id
_entity.type
_entity.pdbx_description
1 polymer ?
#
loop_
_entity_poly.entity_id
_entity_poly.type
_entity_poly.pdbx_seq_one_letter_code
_entity_poly.pdbx_strand_id
1 'polypeptide(L)'
;GVHDILEAVVARVPAPKGDPAAPLQALIFDSFYDAYRGIVVFVRIKEGTLHSGQKILFMGTNTTFEAQEIGVMRPTMTPVKALHPGESGYIVAGIKDVADVRVGDTVTSTIKGAIEPLPGYREPKPMVFCGLYPIDSDQFPDLREALDKLRLNDASLVYQAESSPALGFGFRCGFLGLLHMDIIQERLEREYNLSLIATAPSVVYKVTTTQGKTIEVDNPANMPTPTNIETIEEPMVNCTILVPNDYVGAVLKLCNDKRGIQQTMDVVAGGRYSIVYELPLSELVMDFFDQLKSRTRGYASMDYELSGFQTSKLVKVDILINGDIVDALSFVCHRDQSHPRGKAICEKMKELIDRQQFQIKIQAAIGSKIVASENLSAMRKDVTAKCYGGDISRKRKLLEKQKEGKKRMKQVGAVEIPQEAFLSILKVTD
;
A
#
# COMPACT_ATOMS: atom_id res chain seq x y z
N GLY A 1 31.20 -19.02 -22.22
CA GLY A 1 30.27 -18.31 -21.32
C GLY A 1 29.09 -17.78 -22.10
N VAL A 2 29.13 -16.51 -22.54
CA VAL A 2 28.00 -15.86 -23.25
C VAL A 2 27.66 -16.55 -24.57
N HIS A 3 28.67 -16.89 -25.38
CA HIS A 3 28.44 -17.60 -26.64
C HIS A 3 27.72 -18.95 -26.42
N ASP A 4 28.17 -19.74 -25.45
CA ASP A 4 27.54 -21.03 -25.11
C ASP A 4 26.09 -20.86 -24.62
N ILE A 5 25.77 -19.74 -23.96
CA ILE A 5 24.39 -19.42 -23.56
C ILE A 5 23.54 -19.14 -24.80
N LEU A 6 24.04 -18.39 -25.78
CA LEU A 6 23.31 -18.11 -27.03
C LEU A 6 23.02 -19.41 -27.79
N GLU A 7 24.01 -20.29 -27.93
CA GLU A 7 23.83 -21.61 -28.54
C GLU A 7 22.83 -22.48 -27.76
N ALA A 8 22.90 -22.47 -26.43
CA ALA A 8 21.95 -23.20 -25.58
C ALA A 8 20.52 -22.66 -25.70
N VAL A 9 20.34 -21.35 -25.85
CA VAL A 9 19.02 -20.74 -26.09
C VAL A 9 18.46 -21.21 -27.42
N VAL A 10 19.26 -21.20 -28.50
CA VAL A 10 18.85 -21.70 -29.82
C VAL A 10 18.48 -23.19 -29.77
N ALA A 11 19.25 -24.01 -29.05
CA ALA A 11 19.02 -25.44 -28.98
C ALA A 11 17.84 -25.86 -28.08
N ARG A 12 17.52 -25.08 -27.04
CA ARG A 12 16.56 -25.48 -25.99
C ARG A 12 15.23 -24.73 -26.05
N VAL A 13 15.20 -23.49 -26.53
CA VAL A 13 13.97 -22.69 -26.57
C VAL A 13 13.21 -23.02 -27.86
N PRO A 14 11.96 -23.49 -27.78
CA PRO A 14 11.19 -23.82 -28.97
C PRO A 14 10.90 -22.55 -29.79
N ALA A 15 10.93 -22.69 -31.12
CA ALA A 15 10.52 -21.63 -32.02
C ALA A 15 9.05 -21.22 -31.73
N PRO A 16 8.71 -19.93 -31.87
CA PRO A 16 7.33 -19.49 -31.73
C PRO A 16 6.45 -20.17 -32.78
N LYS A 17 5.19 -20.44 -32.40
CA LYS A 17 4.16 -20.98 -33.29
C LYS A 17 3.13 -19.88 -33.55
N GLY A 18 2.50 -19.96 -34.72
CA GLY A 18 1.38 -19.11 -35.13
C GLY A 18 1.24 -19.10 -36.65
N ASP A 19 0.03 -18.84 -37.13
CA ASP A 19 -0.32 -18.71 -38.53
C ASP A 19 -0.41 -17.22 -38.93
N PRO A 20 0.44 -16.76 -39.87
CA PRO A 20 0.39 -15.38 -40.35
C PRO A 20 -0.93 -14.99 -41.03
N ALA A 21 -1.70 -15.97 -41.53
CA ALA A 21 -2.98 -15.77 -42.22
C ALA A 21 -4.19 -15.79 -41.27
N ALA A 22 -4.01 -16.21 -40.01
CA ALA A 22 -5.06 -16.18 -39.01
C ALA A 22 -5.43 -14.73 -38.61
N PRO A 23 -6.60 -14.51 -37.99
CA PRO A 23 -6.93 -13.20 -37.41
C PRO A 23 -5.86 -12.72 -36.43
N LEU A 24 -5.53 -11.43 -36.49
CA LEU A 24 -4.50 -10.85 -35.63
C LEU A 24 -4.83 -11.06 -34.15
N GLN A 25 -3.90 -11.66 -33.41
CA GLN A 25 -3.90 -11.71 -31.96
C GLN A 25 -2.54 -11.29 -31.45
N ALA A 26 -2.47 -10.10 -30.87
CA ALA A 26 -1.26 -9.57 -30.27
C ALA A 26 -1.48 -9.33 -28.78
N LEU A 27 -0.64 -9.94 -27.94
CA LEU A 27 -0.66 -9.77 -26.50
C LEU A 27 0.09 -8.50 -26.12
N ILE A 28 -0.57 -7.56 -25.45
CA ILE A 28 0.13 -6.46 -24.78
C ILE A 28 0.82 -7.03 -23.55
N PHE A 29 2.13 -6.87 -23.45
CA PHE A 29 2.86 -7.34 -22.26
C PHE A 29 3.49 -6.20 -21.45
N ASP A 30 3.61 -5.01 -22.04
CA ASP A 30 4.15 -3.82 -21.37
C ASP A 30 3.74 -2.56 -22.14
N SER A 31 3.85 -1.39 -21.52
CA SER A 31 3.58 -0.08 -22.14
C SER A 31 4.32 1.02 -21.39
N PHE A 32 4.69 2.09 -22.09
CA PHE A 32 5.23 3.28 -21.44
C PHE A 32 4.74 4.56 -22.13
N TYR A 33 4.80 5.67 -21.42
CA TYR A 33 4.40 6.97 -21.95
C TYR A 33 5.58 7.72 -22.58
N ASP A 34 5.41 8.17 -23.83
CA ASP A 34 6.31 9.08 -24.52
C ASP A 34 5.63 10.45 -24.71
N ALA A 35 6.34 11.53 -24.38
CA ALA A 35 5.78 12.89 -24.39
C ALA A 35 5.31 13.38 -25.78
N TYR A 36 5.85 12.82 -26.86
CA TYR A 36 5.53 13.22 -28.24
C TYR A 36 4.64 12.19 -28.95
N ARG A 37 4.88 10.90 -28.68
CA ARG A 37 4.21 9.79 -29.37
C ARG A 37 2.97 9.28 -28.62
N GLY A 38 2.75 9.75 -27.39
CA GLY A 38 1.72 9.22 -26.50
C GLY A 38 2.14 7.87 -25.91
N ILE A 39 1.17 7.03 -25.59
CA ILE A 39 1.44 5.72 -25.01
C ILE A 39 1.94 4.78 -26.10
N VAL A 40 3.15 4.25 -25.90
CA VAL A 40 3.76 3.23 -26.74
C VAL A 40 3.53 1.87 -26.10
N VAL A 41 2.92 0.97 -26.87
CA VAL A 41 2.47 -0.32 -26.37
C VAL A 41 3.40 -1.42 -26.88
N PHE A 42 3.95 -2.23 -25.98
CA PHE A 42 4.75 -3.39 -26.35
C PHE A 42 3.86 -4.62 -26.51
N VAL A 43 3.99 -5.25 -27.66
CA VAL A 43 3.15 -6.37 -28.07
C VAL A 43 3.96 -7.57 -28.50
N ARG A 44 3.43 -8.76 -28.25
CA ARG A 44 3.91 -10.01 -28.82
C ARG A 44 2.81 -10.59 -29.71
N ILE A 45 3.12 -10.79 -30.99
CA ILE A 45 2.17 -11.39 -31.92
C ILE A 45 2.09 -12.90 -31.65
N LYS A 46 0.87 -13.40 -31.43
CA LYS A 46 0.58 -14.83 -31.30
C LYS A 46 0.10 -15.41 -32.63
N GLU A 47 -0.85 -14.74 -33.26
CA GLU A 47 -1.48 -15.14 -34.51
C GLU A 47 -1.65 -13.94 -35.43
N GLY A 48 -1.69 -14.17 -36.74
CA GLY A 48 -1.88 -13.13 -37.75
C GLY A 48 -0.69 -12.18 -37.92
N THR A 49 -0.88 -11.17 -38.76
CA THR A 49 0.15 -10.17 -39.09
C THR A 49 -0.39 -8.76 -38.83
N LEU A 50 0.41 -7.93 -38.16
CA LEU A 50 0.09 -6.52 -37.91
C LEU A 50 0.88 -5.63 -38.86
N HIS A 51 0.19 -4.72 -39.56
CA HIS A 51 0.80 -3.75 -40.46
C HIS A 51 0.69 -2.31 -39.93
N SER A 52 1.66 -1.46 -40.30
CA SER A 52 1.55 -0.01 -40.09
C SER A 52 0.39 0.57 -40.91
N GLY A 53 -0.38 1.49 -40.32
CA GLY A 53 -1.61 2.07 -40.87
C GLY A 53 -2.86 1.20 -40.68
N GLN A 54 -2.75 0.04 -40.02
CA GLN A 54 -3.90 -0.85 -39.79
C GLN A 54 -4.77 -0.34 -38.65
N LYS A 55 -6.10 -0.42 -38.83
CA LYS A 55 -7.07 -0.15 -37.76
C LYS A 55 -7.17 -1.35 -36.80
N ILE A 56 -6.74 -1.13 -35.56
CA ILE A 56 -6.67 -2.11 -34.50
C ILE A 56 -7.75 -1.87 -33.43
N LEU A 57 -8.16 -2.94 -32.78
CA LEU A 57 -9.14 -2.98 -31.68
C LEU A 57 -8.45 -3.59 -30.45
N PHE A 58 -8.56 -2.90 -29.33
CA PHE A 58 -8.16 -3.40 -28.02
C PHE A 58 -9.37 -4.12 -27.43
N MET A 59 -9.29 -5.44 -27.27
CA MET A 59 -10.48 -6.26 -26.97
C MET A 59 -11.00 -6.04 -25.55
N GLY A 60 -10.14 -5.77 -24.57
CA GLY A 60 -10.48 -5.59 -23.17
C GLY A 60 -11.10 -4.23 -22.86
N THR A 61 -10.65 -3.17 -23.53
CA THR A 61 -11.21 -1.81 -23.40
C THR A 61 -12.25 -1.48 -24.46
N ASN A 62 -12.35 -2.30 -25.51
CA ASN A 62 -13.23 -2.11 -26.67
C ASN A 62 -13.00 -0.75 -27.39
N THR A 63 -11.76 -0.30 -27.44
CA THR A 63 -11.35 0.95 -28.10
C THR A 63 -10.62 0.67 -29.41
N THR A 64 -10.88 1.49 -30.43
CA THR A 64 -10.29 1.34 -31.75
C THR A 64 -9.28 2.44 -32.03
N PHE A 65 -8.11 2.05 -32.52
CA PHE A 65 -7.06 2.99 -32.92
C PHE A 65 -6.48 2.62 -34.29
N GLU A 66 -5.64 3.50 -34.83
CA GLU A 66 -4.86 3.25 -36.03
C GLU A 66 -3.39 3.09 -35.63
N ALA A 67 -2.77 1.98 -36.03
CA ALA A 67 -1.37 1.69 -35.75
C ALA A 67 -0.46 2.55 -36.64
N GLN A 68 -0.28 3.83 -36.28
CA GLN A 68 0.49 4.81 -37.05
C GLN A 68 1.92 4.31 -37.33
N GLU A 69 2.60 3.82 -36.29
CA GLU A 69 3.93 3.24 -36.40
C GLU A 69 3.97 1.91 -35.65
N ILE A 70 4.63 0.92 -36.24
CA ILE A 70 5.00 -0.33 -35.58
C ILE A 70 6.49 -0.55 -35.75
N GLY A 71 7.11 -1.21 -34.79
CA GLY A 71 8.55 -1.41 -34.81
C GLY A 71 9.02 -2.52 -33.90
N VAL A 72 10.33 -2.75 -33.94
CA VAL A 72 11.03 -3.67 -33.03
C VAL A 72 12.10 -2.91 -32.25
N MET A 73 12.43 -3.42 -31.07
CA MET A 73 13.50 -2.85 -30.24
C MET A 73 14.85 -3.47 -30.65
N ARG A 74 15.77 -2.67 -31.18
CA ARG A 74 17.11 -3.11 -31.63
C ARG A 74 18.19 -2.06 -31.37
N PRO A 75 18.84 -2.08 -30.20
CA PRO A 75 18.26 -1.78 -28.89
C PRO A 75 17.47 -0.46 -28.83
N THR A 76 17.51 0.37 -29.89
CA THR A 76 16.63 1.53 -30.06
C THR A 76 15.38 1.15 -30.87
N MET A 77 14.35 1.99 -30.80
CA MET A 77 13.13 1.80 -31.58
C MET A 77 13.39 1.89 -33.08
N THR A 78 13.19 0.78 -33.79
CA THR A 78 13.37 0.70 -35.25
C THR A 78 12.02 0.40 -35.90
N PRO A 79 11.46 1.31 -36.72
CA PRO A 79 10.21 1.08 -37.43
C PRO A 79 10.31 -0.09 -38.41
N VAL A 80 9.26 -0.91 -38.50
CA VAL A 80 9.14 -2.01 -39.46
C VAL A 80 7.80 -1.93 -40.18
N LYS A 81 7.69 -2.59 -41.35
CA LYS A 81 6.46 -2.58 -42.15
C LYS A 81 5.38 -3.54 -41.63
N ALA A 82 5.80 -4.62 -40.98
CA ALA A 82 4.92 -5.67 -40.49
C ALA A 82 5.55 -6.37 -39.27
N LEU A 83 4.70 -6.82 -38.34
CA LEU A 83 5.04 -7.74 -37.26
C LEU A 83 4.29 -9.06 -37.48
N HIS A 84 5.02 -10.17 -37.49
CA HIS A 84 4.55 -11.52 -37.79
C HIS A 84 4.40 -12.36 -36.51
N PRO A 85 3.73 -13.53 -36.56
CA PRO A 85 3.59 -14.40 -35.40
C PRO A 85 4.92 -14.76 -34.77
N GLY A 86 5.00 -14.62 -33.45
CA GLY A 86 6.21 -14.85 -32.67
C GLY A 86 7.10 -13.64 -32.47
N GLU A 87 6.95 -12.58 -33.27
CA GLU A 87 7.73 -11.36 -33.13
C GLU A 87 7.21 -10.52 -31.95
N SER A 88 8.15 -9.89 -31.23
CA SER A 88 7.86 -8.89 -30.20
C SER A 88 8.25 -7.50 -30.73
N GLY A 89 7.36 -6.54 -30.56
CA GLY A 89 7.54 -5.19 -31.08
C GLY A 89 6.78 -4.16 -30.26
N TYR A 90 6.70 -2.95 -30.80
CA TYR A 90 5.90 -1.86 -30.24
C TYR A 90 4.89 -1.33 -31.26
N ILE A 91 3.84 -0.70 -30.75
CA ILE A 91 2.81 0.00 -31.50
C ILE A 91 2.72 1.44 -30.98
N VAL A 92 2.74 2.39 -31.90
CA VAL A 92 2.39 3.80 -31.65
C VAL A 92 1.08 4.08 -32.36
N ALA A 93 0.07 4.46 -31.59
CA ALA A 93 -1.29 4.65 -32.09
C ALA A 93 -1.92 5.99 -31.67
N GLY A 94 -1.10 6.93 -31.18
CA GLY A 94 -1.57 8.25 -30.72
C GLY A 94 -2.49 8.19 -29.49
N ILE A 95 -2.34 7.14 -28.68
CA ILE A 95 -3.15 6.92 -27.48
C ILE A 95 -2.70 7.90 -26.40
N LYS A 96 -3.66 8.61 -25.80
CA LYS A 96 -3.41 9.61 -24.77
C LYS A 96 -3.74 9.10 -23.38
N ASP A 97 -4.84 8.36 -23.25
CA ASP A 97 -5.35 7.90 -21.96
C ASP A 97 -4.91 6.46 -21.69
N VAL A 98 -4.25 6.23 -20.55
CA VAL A 98 -3.81 4.87 -20.17
C VAL A 98 -4.97 3.96 -19.79
N ALA A 99 -6.13 4.53 -19.47
CA ALA A 99 -7.35 3.73 -19.29
C ALA A 99 -7.73 2.92 -20.55
N ASP A 100 -7.30 3.35 -21.74
CA ASP A 100 -7.57 2.69 -23.01
C ASP A 100 -6.61 1.53 -23.30
N VAL A 101 -5.51 1.41 -22.55
CA VAL A 101 -4.46 0.39 -22.73
C VAL A 101 -4.29 -0.40 -21.44
N ARG A 102 -4.49 -1.71 -21.52
CA ARG A 102 -4.29 -2.61 -20.38
C ARG A 102 -3.20 -3.62 -20.70
N VAL A 103 -2.19 -3.70 -19.85
CA VAL A 103 -1.15 -4.73 -19.93
C VAL A 103 -1.81 -6.10 -19.75
N GLY A 104 -1.64 -7.01 -20.70
CA GLY A 104 -2.29 -8.31 -20.76
C GLY A 104 -3.51 -8.37 -21.68
N ASP A 105 -3.98 -7.22 -22.20
CA ASP A 105 -5.05 -7.18 -23.20
C ASP A 105 -4.58 -7.74 -24.56
N THR A 106 -5.55 -8.08 -25.41
CA THR A 106 -5.36 -8.55 -26.79
C THR A 106 -5.69 -7.44 -27.78
N VAL A 107 -4.72 -7.11 -28.61
CA VAL A 107 -4.91 -6.26 -29.78
C VAL A 107 -5.25 -7.14 -30.98
N THR A 108 -6.32 -6.79 -31.68
CA THR A 108 -6.77 -7.47 -32.90
C THR A 108 -7.06 -6.47 -34.02
N SER A 109 -7.33 -6.96 -35.22
CA SER A 109 -7.74 -6.13 -36.36
C SER A 109 -9.23 -5.80 -36.25
N THR A 110 -9.63 -4.57 -36.59
CA THR A 110 -11.07 -4.22 -36.71
C THR A 110 -11.75 -4.95 -37.87
N ILE A 111 -11.01 -5.26 -38.93
CA ILE A 111 -11.48 -5.99 -40.11
C ILE A 111 -10.93 -7.40 -40.04
N LYS A 112 -11.82 -8.41 -39.95
CA LYS A 112 -11.47 -9.83 -39.71
C LYS A 112 -10.62 -10.03 -38.44
N GLY A 113 -11.07 -9.44 -37.34
CA GLY A 113 -10.47 -9.62 -36.02
C GLY A 113 -10.73 -10.99 -35.41
N ALA A 114 -9.95 -11.31 -34.37
CA ALA A 114 -10.19 -12.45 -33.51
C ALA A 114 -11.51 -12.30 -32.76
N ILE A 115 -12.19 -13.42 -32.54
CA ILE A 115 -13.49 -13.46 -31.84
C ILE A 115 -13.27 -13.50 -30.32
N GLU A 116 -12.23 -14.19 -29.88
CA GLU A 116 -11.90 -14.36 -28.47
C GLU A 116 -10.55 -13.71 -28.14
N PRO A 117 -10.44 -13.01 -27.00
CA PRO A 117 -9.17 -12.49 -26.52
C PRO A 117 -8.28 -13.65 -26.04
N LEU A 118 -6.97 -13.41 -25.99
CA LEU A 118 -6.02 -14.36 -25.44
C LEU A 118 -6.32 -14.61 -23.95
N PRO A 119 -6.27 -15.87 -23.49
CA PRO A 119 -6.50 -16.20 -22.09
C PRO A 119 -5.32 -15.73 -21.23
N GLY A 120 -5.61 -15.41 -19.97
CA GLY A 120 -4.58 -15.18 -18.95
C GLY A 120 -4.53 -13.75 -18.41
N TYR A 121 -5.29 -12.81 -18.96
CA TYR A 121 -5.38 -11.48 -18.35
C TYR A 121 -6.19 -11.50 -17.06
N ARG A 122 -5.60 -10.97 -16.00
CA ARG A 122 -6.29 -10.60 -14.76
C ARG A 122 -5.88 -9.19 -14.41
N GLU A 123 -6.86 -8.35 -14.10
CA GLU A 123 -6.55 -7.01 -13.62
C GLU A 123 -5.74 -7.11 -12.32
N PRO A 124 -4.57 -6.45 -12.26
CA PRO A 124 -3.77 -6.41 -11.05
C PRO A 124 -4.58 -5.68 -9.97
N LYS A 125 -5.03 -6.42 -8.95
CA LYS A 125 -5.75 -5.84 -7.82
C LYS A 125 -4.75 -5.33 -6.79
N PRO A 126 -4.86 -4.06 -6.36
CA PRO A 126 -4.06 -3.56 -5.24
C PRO A 126 -4.31 -4.40 -3.98
N MET A 127 -3.24 -4.79 -3.32
CA MET A 127 -3.28 -5.61 -2.10
C MET A 127 -2.95 -4.78 -0.85
N VAL A 128 -2.20 -3.68 -1.03
CA VAL A 128 -1.75 -2.79 0.04
C VAL A 128 -2.23 -1.39 -0.27
N PHE A 129 -2.76 -0.69 0.73
CA PHE A 129 -3.22 0.68 0.61
C PHE A 129 -2.52 1.58 1.63
N CYS A 130 -2.10 2.77 1.23
CA CYS A 130 -1.63 3.79 2.14
C CYS A 130 -2.21 5.15 1.75
N GLY A 131 -2.33 6.06 2.71
CA GLY A 131 -2.64 7.45 2.44
C GLY A 131 -1.35 8.23 2.20
N LEU A 132 -1.26 8.92 1.07
CA LEU A 132 -0.17 9.84 0.74
C LEU A 132 -0.66 11.28 0.87
N TYR A 133 -0.02 12.04 1.75
CA TYR A 133 -0.36 13.43 2.04
C TYR A 133 0.86 14.31 1.81
N PRO A 134 0.76 15.45 1.11
CA PRO A 134 1.87 16.37 1.01
C PRO A 134 2.09 17.07 2.37
N ILE A 135 3.35 17.32 2.72
CA ILE A 135 3.68 18.08 3.93
C ILE A 135 3.14 19.51 3.82
N ASP A 136 3.29 20.10 2.63
CA ASP A 136 2.73 21.40 2.27
C ASP A 136 1.41 21.21 1.51
N SER A 137 0.33 21.78 2.04
CA SER A 137 -1.00 21.67 1.42
C SER A 137 -1.07 22.31 0.03
N ASP A 138 -0.18 23.26 -0.27
CA ASP A 138 -0.12 23.90 -1.59
C ASP A 138 0.39 22.93 -2.68
N GLN A 139 1.09 21.86 -2.30
CA GLN A 139 1.57 20.82 -3.23
C GLN A 139 0.52 19.75 -3.57
N PHE A 140 -0.71 19.84 -3.05
CA PHE A 140 -1.77 18.88 -3.38
C PHE A 140 -2.06 18.76 -4.89
N PRO A 141 -2.14 19.86 -5.67
CA PRO A 141 -2.29 19.77 -7.13
C PRO A 141 -1.10 19.10 -7.80
N ASP A 142 0.12 19.38 -7.34
CA ASP A 142 1.35 18.80 -7.89
C ASP A 142 1.41 17.29 -7.61
N LEU A 143 1.01 16.85 -6.41
CA LEU A 143 0.88 15.43 -6.06
C LEU A 143 -0.12 14.73 -6.97
N ARG A 144 -1.26 15.36 -7.27
CA ARG A 144 -2.25 14.80 -8.20
C ARG A 144 -1.65 14.62 -9.59
N GLU A 145 -1.00 15.65 -10.12
CA GLU A 145 -0.37 15.60 -11.44
C GLU A 145 0.74 14.54 -11.51
N ALA A 146 1.54 14.41 -10.45
CA ALA A 146 2.57 13.39 -10.34
C ALA A 146 1.98 11.97 -10.30
N LEU A 147 0.92 11.74 -9.52
CA LEU A 147 0.20 10.47 -9.49
C LEU A 147 -0.44 10.13 -10.83
N ASP A 148 -1.01 11.12 -11.52
CA ASP A 148 -1.55 10.95 -12.88
C ASP A 148 -0.45 10.50 -13.84
N LYS A 149 0.70 11.19 -13.88
CA LYS A 149 1.85 10.83 -14.72
C LYS A 149 2.43 9.45 -14.38
N LEU A 150 2.52 9.10 -13.10
CA LEU A 150 3.01 7.78 -12.67
C LEU A 150 2.05 6.67 -13.07
N ARG A 151 0.74 6.90 -12.92
CA ARG A 151 -0.30 5.98 -13.38
C ARG A 151 -0.25 5.75 -14.90
N LEU A 152 0.32 6.67 -15.67
CA LEU A 152 0.53 6.44 -17.10
C LEU A 152 1.57 5.35 -17.40
N ASN A 153 2.50 5.14 -16.48
CA ASN A 153 3.55 4.14 -16.63
C ASN A 153 3.27 2.87 -15.81
N ASP A 154 2.51 3.00 -14.73
CA ASP A 154 2.13 1.89 -13.86
C ASP A 154 0.60 1.74 -13.76
N ALA A 155 0.06 0.80 -14.53
CA ALA A 155 -1.37 0.51 -14.55
C ALA A 155 -1.90 -0.14 -13.26
N SER A 156 -1.02 -0.57 -12.36
CA SER A 156 -1.39 -1.19 -11.09
C SER A 156 -1.57 -0.20 -9.95
N LEU A 157 -1.07 1.04 -10.10
CA LEU A 157 -1.29 2.13 -9.17
C LEU A 157 -2.74 2.63 -9.29
N VAL A 158 -3.49 2.49 -8.20
CA VAL A 158 -4.84 3.04 -8.05
C VAL A 158 -4.80 4.13 -7.00
N TYR A 159 -5.49 5.24 -7.20
CA TYR A 159 -5.57 6.27 -6.17
C TYR A 159 -6.94 6.96 -6.15
N GLN A 160 -7.34 7.44 -4.98
CA GLN A 160 -8.58 8.19 -4.77
C GLN A 160 -8.31 9.38 -3.84
N ALA A 161 -8.90 10.54 -4.13
CA ALA A 161 -8.77 11.71 -3.25
C ALA A 161 -9.37 11.41 -1.86
N GLU A 162 -8.63 11.75 -0.83
CA GLU A 162 -8.98 11.55 0.57
C GLU A 162 -8.73 12.85 1.35
N SER A 163 -9.55 13.12 2.36
CA SER A 163 -9.35 14.23 3.28
C SER A 163 -9.23 13.72 4.70
N SER A 164 -8.16 14.09 5.39
CA SER A 164 -7.92 13.79 6.79
C SER A 164 -8.03 15.08 7.61
N PRO A 165 -8.75 15.09 8.75
CA PRO A 165 -8.79 16.24 9.65
C PRO A 165 -7.41 16.65 10.18
N ALA A 166 -6.48 15.69 10.27
CA ALA A 166 -5.14 15.90 10.82
C ALA A 166 -4.09 16.21 9.76
N LEU A 167 -4.19 15.62 8.56
CA LEU A 167 -3.18 15.71 7.50
C LEU A 167 -3.63 16.56 6.30
N GLY A 168 -4.86 17.06 6.31
CA GLY A 168 -5.42 17.84 5.20
C GLY A 168 -5.81 16.97 4.01
N PHE A 169 -5.65 17.51 2.80
CA PHE A 169 -6.00 16.82 1.56
C PHE A 169 -4.86 15.93 1.09
N GLY A 170 -5.18 14.70 0.71
CA GLY A 170 -4.22 13.73 0.19
C GLY A 170 -4.90 12.72 -0.72
N PHE A 171 -4.20 11.61 -0.95
CA PHE A 171 -4.69 10.51 -1.78
C PHE A 171 -4.55 9.19 -1.07
N ARG A 172 -5.62 8.40 -1.11
CA ARG A 172 -5.58 6.99 -0.77
C ARG A 172 -5.06 6.22 -1.97
N CYS A 173 -3.85 5.69 -1.88
CA CYS A 173 -3.18 4.96 -2.95
C CYS A 173 -3.17 3.46 -2.66
N GLY A 174 -3.42 2.66 -3.70
CA GLY A 174 -3.34 1.20 -3.70
C GLY A 174 -2.16 0.71 -4.54
N PHE A 175 -1.43 -0.25 -3.98
CA PHE A 175 -0.20 -0.84 -4.52
C PHE A 175 -0.30 -2.36 -4.57
N LEU A 176 0.57 -2.98 -5.37
CA LEU A 176 0.68 -4.43 -5.46
C LEU A 176 1.31 -5.06 -4.21
N GLY A 177 2.13 -4.30 -3.51
CA GLY A 177 2.85 -4.74 -2.31
C GLY A 177 3.73 -3.61 -1.77
N LEU A 178 4.45 -3.90 -0.68
CA LEU A 178 5.32 -2.92 0.00
C LEU A 178 6.41 -2.35 -0.91
N LEU A 179 7.14 -3.20 -1.65
CA LEU A 179 8.20 -2.71 -2.54
C LEU A 179 7.67 -1.77 -3.63
N HIS A 180 6.47 -2.05 -4.15
CA HIS A 180 5.84 -1.17 -5.13
C HIS A 180 5.48 0.19 -4.49
N MET A 181 4.96 0.18 -3.25
CA MET A 181 4.73 1.40 -2.48
C MET A 181 6.01 2.23 -2.30
N ASP A 182 7.11 1.60 -1.87
CA ASP A 182 8.39 2.28 -1.63
C ASP A 182 8.95 2.92 -2.91
N ILE A 183 8.89 2.19 -4.03
CA ILE A 183 9.34 2.71 -5.33
C ILE A 183 8.50 3.91 -5.75
N ILE A 184 7.16 3.83 -5.64
CA ILE A 184 6.30 4.94 -6.03
C ILE A 184 6.54 6.16 -5.13
N GLN A 185 6.67 5.96 -3.82
CA GLN A 185 7.00 7.04 -2.90
C GLN A 185 8.35 7.69 -3.25
N GLU A 186 9.40 6.89 -3.43
CA GLU A 186 10.74 7.38 -3.76
C GLU A 186 10.76 8.13 -5.10
N ARG A 187 9.98 7.67 -6.09
CA ARG A 187 9.80 8.37 -7.37
C ARG A 187 9.07 9.70 -7.21
N LEU A 188 8.00 9.76 -6.42
CA LEU A 188 7.30 11.01 -6.13
C LEU A 188 8.23 12.03 -5.44
N GLU A 189 9.02 11.58 -4.47
CA GLU A 189 9.96 12.44 -3.76
C GLU A 189 11.12 12.91 -4.65
N ARG A 190 11.72 12.03 -5.46
CA ARG A 190 12.90 12.36 -6.27
C ARG A 190 12.60 12.96 -7.62
N GLU A 191 11.66 12.39 -8.38
CA GLU A 191 11.35 12.84 -9.74
C GLU A 191 10.49 14.10 -9.74
N TYR A 192 9.60 14.25 -8.75
CA TYR A 192 8.65 15.36 -8.69
C TYR A 192 8.93 16.35 -7.55
N ASN A 193 9.98 16.12 -6.75
CA ASN A 193 10.39 16.99 -5.63
C ASN A 193 9.25 17.27 -4.64
N LEU A 194 8.43 16.25 -4.39
CA LEU A 194 7.32 16.31 -3.43
C LEU A 194 7.80 15.86 -2.06
N SER A 195 7.41 16.58 -1.01
CA SER A 195 7.63 16.12 0.35
C SER A 195 6.34 15.46 0.86
N LEU A 196 6.37 14.14 1.03
CA LEU A 196 5.18 13.34 1.30
C LEU A 196 5.20 12.70 2.69
N ILE A 197 4.00 12.48 3.21
CA ILE A 197 3.70 11.71 4.41
C ILE A 197 2.91 10.49 3.97
N ALA A 198 3.49 9.30 4.14
CA ALA A 198 2.77 8.05 4.00
C ALA A 198 2.17 7.61 5.34
N THR A 199 0.89 7.28 5.37
CA THR A 199 0.26 6.63 6.54
C THR A 199 0.67 5.17 6.61
N ALA A 200 0.46 4.55 7.78
CA ALA A 200 0.67 3.12 7.94
C ALA A 200 -0.11 2.35 6.84
N PRO A 201 0.54 1.39 6.17
CA PRO A 201 -0.11 0.61 5.13
C PRO A 201 -1.19 -0.29 5.73
N SER A 202 -2.29 -0.46 5.01
CA SER A 202 -3.37 -1.36 5.40
C SER A 202 -3.83 -2.24 4.25
N VAL A 203 -4.59 -3.26 4.59
CA VAL A 203 -5.15 -4.24 3.65
C VAL A 203 -6.65 -4.05 3.51
N VAL A 204 -7.23 -4.65 2.48
CA VAL A 204 -8.69 -4.67 2.30
C VAL A 204 -9.30 -5.76 3.17
N TYR A 205 -10.17 -5.37 4.09
CA TYR A 205 -10.97 -6.28 4.91
C TYR A 205 -12.34 -6.52 4.27
N LYS A 206 -12.87 -7.74 4.37
CA LYS A 206 -14.27 -8.02 4.02
C LYS A 206 -15.10 -8.07 5.28
N VAL A 207 -16.16 -7.29 5.30
CA VAL A 207 -16.94 -7.05 6.51
C VAL A 207 -18.37 -7.40 6.21
N THR A 208 -18.86 -8.46 6.85
CA THR A 208 -20.26 -8.85 6.74
C THR A 208 -21.02 -8.12 7.84
N THR A 209 -21.93 -7.25 7.42
CA THR A 209 -22.80 -6.51 8.32
C THR A 209 -23.89 -7.41 8.88
N THR A 210 -24.51 -7.04 10.01
CA THR A 210 -25.66 -7.76 10.60
C THR A 210 -26.89 -7.83 9.68
N GLN A 211 -26.90 -7.08 8.58
CA GLN A 211 -27.92 -7.12 7.53
C GLN A 211 -27.59 -8.14 6.43
N GLY A 212 -26.49 -8.90 6.55
CA GLY A 212 -26.03 -9.86 5.56
C GLY A 212 -25.31 -9.25 4.34
N LYS A 213 -25.07 -7.93 4.33
CA LYS A 213 -24.33 -7.26 3.25
C LYS A 213 -22.83 -7.30 3.55
N THR A 214 -22.04 -7.83 2.62
CA THR A 214 -20.57 -7.76 2.65
C THR A 214 -20.11 -6.44 2.04
N ILE A 215 -19.26 -5.72 2.76
CA ILE A 215 -18.59 -4.51 2.28
C ILE A 215 -17.07 -4.72 2.32
N GLU A 216 -16.37 -4.18 1.34
CA GLU A 216 -14.91 -4.13 1.34
C GLU A 216 -14.47 -2.81 2.00
N VAL A 217 -13.60 -2.93 3.00
CA VAL A 217 -13.11 -1.81 3.80
C VAL A 217 -11.60 -1.77 3.69
N ASP A 218 -11.09 -0.78 2.98
CA ASP A 218 -9.67 -0.49 2.81
C ASP A 218 -9.18 0.52 3.86
N ASN A 219 -10.03 1.48 4.25
CA ASN A 219 -9.73 2.49 5.26
C ASN A 219 -10.38 2.15 6.63
N PRO A 220 -9.59 2.08 7.72
CA PRO A 220 -10.11 1.91 9.07
C PRO A 220 -11.19 2.93 9.47
N ALA A 221 -11.16 4.16 8.95
CA ALA A 221 -12.19 5.17 9.22
C ALA A 221 -13.58 4.74 8.72
N ASN A 222 -13.64 4.06 7.57
CA ASN A 222 -14.88 3.60 6.92
C ASN A 222 -15.47 2.32 7.53
N MET A 223 -14.80 1.74 8.52
CA MET A 223 -15.25 0.57 9.25
C MET A 223 -16.60 0.85 9.95
N PRO A 224 -17.65 0.04 9.74
CA PRO A 224 -18.93 0.21 10.43
C PRO A 224 -18.78 0.15 11.94
N THR A 225 -19.76 0.69 12.65
CA THR A 225 -19.82 0.57 14.11
C THR A 225 -19.83 -0.90 14.52
N PRO A 226 -19.12 -1.29 15.61
CA PRO A 226 -19.03 -2.68 16.06
C PRO A 226 -20.37 -3.41 16.23
N THR A 227 -21.45 -2.68 16.54
CA THR A 227 -22.81 -3.23 16.68
C THR A 227 -23.41 -3.75 15.37
N ASN A 228 -22.94 -3.22 14.23
CA ASN A 228 -23.45 -3.55 12.90
C ASN A 228 -22.57 -4.59 12.18
N ILE A 229 -21.56 -5.14 12.84
CA ILE A 229 -20.62 -6.11 12.29
C ILE A 229 -20.98 -7.51 12.80
N GLU A 230 -21.13 -8.45 11.88
CA GLU A 230 -21.29 -9.86 12.20
C GLU A 230 -19.94 -10.58 12.15
N THR A 231 -19.24 -10.49 11.01
CA THR A 231 -17.91 -11.07 10.82
C THR A 231 -16.98 -10.13 10.07
N ILE A 232 -15.69 -10.21 10.40
CA ILE A 232 -14.62 -9.54 9.67
C ILE A 232 -13.69 -10.62 9.15
N GLU A 233 -13.44 -10.58 7.85
CA GLU A 233 -12.49 -11.46 7.18
C GLU A 233 -11.26 -10.65 6.75
N GLU A 234 -10.08 -11.20 7.01
CA GLU A 234 -8.81 -10.63 6.57
C GLU A 234 -8.20 -11.45 5.44
N PRO A 235 -7.44 -10.81 4.54
CA PRO A 235 -6.74 -11.51 3.47
C PRO A 235 -5.59 -12.34 4.05
N MET A 236 -5.53 -13.61 3.64
CA MET A 236 -4.49 -14.56 4.00
C MET A 236 -3.57 -14.80 2.81
N VAL A 237 -2.30 -15.06 3.10
CA VAL A 237 -1.28 -15.37 2.10
C VAL A 237 -0.51 -16.63 2.48
N ASN A 238 -0.15 -17.42 1.47
CA ASN A 238 0.85 -18.46 1.59
C ASN A 238 2.23 -17.84 1.34
N CYS A 239 2.98 -17.63 2.42
CA CYS A 239 4.32 -17.08 2.39
C CYS A 239 5.34 -18.22 2.37
N THR A 240 6.13 -18.29 1.30
CA THR A 240 7.25 -19.21 1.14
C THR A 240 8.55 -18.50 1.52
N ILE A 241 9.21 -18.99 2.56
CA ILE A 241 10.46 -18.42 3.08
C ILE A 241 11.59 -19.41 2.85
N LEU A 242 12.63 -18.97 2.12
CA LEU A 242 13.88 -19.71 1.95
C LEU A 242 14.93 -19.17 2.90
N VAL A 243 15.48 -20.03 3.75
CA VAL A 243 16.42 -19.62 4.81
C VAL A 243 17.48 -20.70 5.08
N PRO A 244 18.74 -20.31 5.40
CA PRO A 244 19.75 -21.27 5.89
C PRO A 244 19.38 -21.88 7.25
N ASN A 245 19.87 -23.09 7.53
CA ASN A 245 19.61 -23.83 8.78
C ASN A 245 19.79 -22.99 10.06
N ASP A 246 20.85 -22.18 10.10
CA ASP A 246 21.25 -21.41 11.29
C ASP A 246 20.16 -20.41 11.77
N TYR A 247 19.28 -19.97 10.87
CA TYR A 247 18.28 -18.94 11.16
C TYR A 247 16.84 -19.46 11.21
N VAL A 248 16.63 -20.76 10.99
CA VAL A 248 15.28 -21.38 10.96
C VAL A 248 14.50 -21.05 12.23
N GLY A 249 15.10 -21.24 13.41
CA GLY A 249 14.43 -20.98 14.69
C GLY A 249 13.96 -19.52 14.86
N ALA A 250 14.74 -18.56 14.34
CA ALA A 250 14.38 -17.15 14.39
C ALA A 250 13.20 -16.82 13.45
N VAL A 251 13.16 -17.45 12.28
CA VAL A 251 12.06 -17.32 11.30
C VAL A 251 10.78 -17.96 11.84
N LEU A 252 10.84 -19.18 12.37
CA LEU A 252 9.67 -19.86 12.94
C LEU A 252 9.04 -19.01 14.06
N LYS A 253 9.88 -18.45 14.94
CA LYS A 253 9.41 -17.55 15.99
C LYS A 253 8.73 -16.30 15.42
N LEU A 254 9.34 -15.65 14.42
CA LEU A 254 8.76 -14.47 13.77
C LEU A 254 7.38 -14.79 13.16
N CYS A 255 7.26 -15.88 12.40
CA CYS A 255 5.99 -16.28 11.80
C CYS A 255 4.92 -16.58 12.87
N ASN A 256 5.29 -17.26 13.95
CA ASN A 256 4.36 -17.57 15.04
C ASN A 256 3.90 -16.30 15.79
N ASP A 257 4.82 -15.37 16.06
CA ASP A 257 4.51 -14.07 16.68
C ASP A 257 3.52 -13.26 15.81
N LYS A 258 3.58 -13.45 14.48
CA LYS A 258 2.73 -12.81 13.46
C LYS A 258 1.49 -13.63 13.09
N ARG A 259 1.06 -14.55 13.97
CA ARG A 259 -0.14 -15.39 13.84
C ARG A 259 -0.11 -16.36 12.65
N GLY A 260 1.08 -16.71 12.17
CA GLY A 260 1.26 -17.65 11.07
C GLY A 260 0.96 -19.09 11.46
N ILE A 261 0.36 -19.82 10.53
CA ILE A 261 0.14 -21.26 10.62
C ILE A 261 1.15 -21.94 9.70
N GLN A 262 2.03 -22.75 10.26
CA GLN A 262 3.00 -23.49 9.47
C GLN A 262 2.28 -24.56 8.64
N GLN A 263 2.53 -24.57 7.32
CA GLN A 263 1.97 -25.55 6.39
C GLN A 263 2.98 -26.66 6.12
N THR A 264 4.13 -26.31 5.55
CA THR A 264 5.20 -27.27 5.21
C THR A 264 6.58 -26.71 5.52
N MET A 265 7.56 -27.60 5.67
CA MET A 265 8.96 -27.27 5.86
C MET A 265 9.80 -28.34 5.19
N ASP A 266 10.40 -27.99 4.06
CA ASP A 266 11.17 -28.89 3.21
C ASP A 266 12.64 -28.50 3.19
N VAL A 267 13.51 -29.51 3.12
CA VAL A 267 14.95 -29.29 2.94
C VAL A 267 15.23 -29.08 1.45
N VAL A 268 15.82 -27.95 1.12
CA VAL A 268 16.27 -27.60 -0.22
C VAL A 268 17.76 -27.91 -0.36
N ALA A 269 18.20 -28.27 -1.57
CA ALA A 269 19.61 -28.50 -1.89
C ALA A 269 20.48 -27.31 -1.45
N GLY A 270 21.65 -27.61 -0.86
CA GLY A 270 22.57 -26.59 -0.35
C GLY A 270 22.35 -26.19 1.11
N GLY A 271 21.68 -27.01 1.92
CA GLY A 271 21.55 -26.80 3.37
C GLY A 271 20.58 -25.67 3.75
N ARG A 272 19.64 -25.34 2.85
CA ARG A 272 18.58 -24.35 3.07
C ARG A 272 17.26 -25.06 3.34
N TYR A 273 16.35 -24.36 3.99
CA TYR A 273 14.99 -24.79 4.21
C TYR A 273 14.04 -23.90 3.44
N SER A 274 13.03 -24.51 2.83
CA SER A 274 11.84 -23.84 2.32
C SER A 274 10.72 -24.04 3.32
N ILE A 275 10.24 -22.95 3.90
CA ILE A 275 9.22 -22.98 4.94
C ILE A 275 8.00 -22.25 4.41
N VAL A 276 6.86 -22.94 4.34
CA VAL A 276 5.60 -22.36 3.88
C VAL A 276 4.73 -22.08 5.08
N TYR A 277 4.32 -20.82 5.23
CA TYR A 277 3.43 -20.35 6.28
C TYR A 277 2.20 -19.70 5.67
N GLU A 278 1.04 -20.01 6.21
CA GLU A 278 -0.17 -19.22 5.96
C GLU A 278 -0.20 -18.07 6.97
N LEU A 279 -0.13 -16.84 6.47
CA LEU A 279 -0.02 -15.62 7.27
C LEU A 279 -1.10 -14.61 6.88
N PRO A 280 -1.63 -13.84 7.83
CA PRO A 280 -2.45 -12.68 7.51
C PRO A 280 -1.62 -11.63 6.77
N LEU A 281 -2.10 -11.13 5.63
CA LEU A 281 -1.41 -10.09 4.87
C LEU A 281 -1.22 -8.82 5.71
N SER A 282 -2.16 -8.53 6.62
CA SER A 282 -2.10 -7.40 7.56
C SER A 282 -0.85 -7.43 8.47
N GLU A 283 -0.34 -8.63 8.79
CA GLU A 283 0.86 -8.79 9.61
C GLU A 283 2.14 -8.82 8.78
N LEU A 284 2.04 -9.24 7.51
CA LEU A 284 3.15 -9.24 6.55
C LEU A 284 3.51 -7.82 6.14
N VAL A 285 2.49 -7.00 5.91
CA VAL A 285 2.62 -5.59 5.51
C VAL A 285 3.23 -4.73 6.64
N MET A 286 3.18 -5.19 7.88
CA MET A 286 3.66 -4.47 9.07
C MET A 286 5.00 -5.03 9.58
N ASP A 287 6.12 -4.44 9.16
CA ASP A 287 7.48 -4.73 9.65
C ASP A 287 7.89 -6.22 9.55
N PHE A 288 7.29 -7.00 8.64
CA PHE A 288 7.66 -8.42 8.52
C PHE A 288 8.96 -8.59 7.75
N PHE A 289 9.07 -7.89 6.61
CA PHE A 289 10.23 -7.99 5.74
C PHE A 289 11.51 -7.52 6.44
N ASP A 290 11.45 -6.37 7.12
CA ASP A 290 12.60 -5.80 7.82
C ASP A 290 13.02 -6.64 9.02
N GLN A 291 12.08 -7.13 9.82
CA GLN A 291 12.39 -8.09 10.87
C GLN A 291 12.96 -9.40 10.33
N LEU A 292 12.44 -9.92 9.21
CA LEU A 292 12.95 -11.14 8.59
C LEU A 292 14.40 -10.92 8.15
N LYS A 293 14.69 -9.83 7.44
CA LYS A 293 16.04 -9.49 6.99
C LYS A 293 16.98 -9.25 8.17
N SER A 294 16.56 -8.50 9.19
CA SER A 294 17.36 -8.21 10.38
C SER A 294 17.72 -9.48 11.16
N ARG A 295 16.73 -10.34 11.46
CA ARG A 295 16.93 -11.59 12.22
C ARG A 295 17.75 -12.63 11.45
N THR A 296 17.80 -12.54 10.13
CA THR A 296 18.53 -13.48 9.26
C THR A 296 19.79 -12.88 8.63
N ARG A 297 20.19 -11.66 9.01
CA ARG A 297 21.32 -10.92 8.39
C ARG A 297 21.20 -10.80 6.86
N GLY A 298 19.97 -10.73 6.36
CA GLY A 298 19.65 -10.63 4.94
C GLY A 298 19.61 -11.95 4.17
N TYR A 299 19.96 -13.09 4.79
CA TYR A 299 20.03 -14.39 4.11
C TYR A 299 18.68 -15.00 3.77
N ALA A 300 17.61 -14.63 4.47
CA ALA A 300 16.27 -15.11 4.11
C ALA A 300 15.71 -14.37 2.90
N SER A 301 15.03 -15.10 2.02
CA SER A 301 14.16 -14.56 0.99
C SER A 301 12.74 -15.02 1.23
N MET A 302 11.77 -14.21 0.86
CA MET A 302 10.36 -14.54 0.97
C MET A 302 9.65 -14.25 -0.35
N ASP A 303 8.65 -15.05 -0.63
CA ASP A 303 7.67 -14.87 -1.69
C ASP A 303 6.29 -15.18 -1.10
N TYR A 304 5.22 -14.58 -1.61
CA TYR A 304 3.88 -14.85 -1.09
C TYR A 304 2.81 -14.82 -2.17
N GLU A 305 1.81 -15.68 -2.00
CA GLU A 305 0.64 -15.76 -2.87
C GLU A 305 -0.63 -15.63 -2.05
N LEU A 306 -1.64 -14.91 -2.55
CA LEU A 306 -2.92 -14.76 -1.86
C LEU A 306 -3.64 -16.10 -1.77
N SER A 307 -3.93 -16.57 -0.55
CA SER A 307 -4.62 -17.84 -0.28
C SER A 307 -6.12 -17.69 -0.05
N GLY A 308 -6.62 -16.46 0.10
CA GLY A 308 -8.04 -16.16 0.21
C GLY A 308 -8.36 -15.22 1.37
N PHE A 309 -9.57 -15.31 1.89
CA PHE A 309 -10.04 -14.54 3.05
C PHE A 309 -10.39 -15.50 4.18
N GLN A 310 -10.04 -15.12 5.41
CA GLN A 310 -10.34 -15.90 6.60
C GLN A 310 -11.00 -15.03 7.66
N THR A 311 -12.07 -15.54 8.28
CA THR A 311 -12.71 -14.87 9.42
C THR A 311 -11.77 -14.81 10.62
N SER A 312 -11.54 -13.60 11.13
CA SER A 312 -10.62 -13.31 12.23
C SER A 312 -11.25 -12.41 13.28
N LYS A 313 -10.75 -12.49 14.53
CA LYS A 313 -11.20 -11.65 15.65
C LYS A 313 -10.53 -10.28 15.60
N LEU A 314 -10.81 -9.53 14.55
CA LEU A 314 -10.29 -8.18 14.35
C LEU A 314 -11.10 -7.14 15.12
N VAL A 315 -10.41 -6.08 15.55
CA VAL A 315 -10.99 -4.92 16.21
C VAL A 315 -10.38 -3.65 15.61
N LYS A 316 -11.21 -2.63 15.42
CA LYS A 316 -10.75 -1.27 15.15
C LYS A 316 -10.32 -0.64 16.47
N VAL A 317 -9.10 -0.12 16.50
CA VAL A 317 -8.55 0.65 17.61
C VAL A 317 -8.46 2.10 17.18
N ASP A 318 -9.20 2.96 17.87
CA ASP A 318 -9.20 4.40 17.68
C ASP A 318 -8.28 5.08 18.70
N ILE A 319 -7.47 6.02 18.24
CA ILE A 319 -6.64 6.86 19.10
C ILE A 319 -7.40 8.15 19.39
N LEU A 320 -7.59 8.45 20.68
CA LEU A 320 -8.29 9.63 21.17
C LEU A 320 -7.34 10.55 21.91
N ILE A 321 -7.42 11.84 21.62
CA ILE A 321 -6.72 12.89 22.34
C ILE A 321 -7.76 13.81 22.95
N ASN A 322 -7.78 13.88 24.28
CA ASN A 322 -8.82 14.57 25.07
C ASN A 322 -10.27 14.16 24.78
N GLY A 323 -10.48 13.03 24.09
CA GLY A 323 -11.80 12.51 23.72
C GLY A 323 -12.11 12.68 22.23
N ASP A 324 -11.31 13.46 21.50
CA ASP A 324 -11.45 13.63 20.06
C ASP A 324 -10.68 12.51 19.33
N ILE A 325 -11.34 11.86 18.37
CA ILE A 325 -10.77 10.76 17.59
C ILE A 325 -9.81 11.35 16.55
N VAL A 326 -8.62 10.74 16.45
CA VAL A 326 -7.63 11.07 15.44
C VAL A 326 -7.63 9.97 14.38
N ASP A 327 -8.47 10.12 13.37
CA ASP A 327 -8.73 9.09 12.35
C ASP A 327 -7.46 8.59 11.65
N ALA A 328 -6.51 9.49 11.41
CA ALA A 328 -5.23 9.16 10.75
C ALA A 328 -4.35 8.16 11.53
N LEU A 329 -4.61 7.98 12.84
CA LEU A 329 -3.90 7.03 13.71
C LEU A 329 -4.75 5.81 14.05
N SER A 330 -6.00 5.74 13.59
CA SER A 330 -6.85 4.57 13.80
C SER A 330 -6.38 3.41 12.95
N PHE A 331 -6.36 2.20 13.52
CA PHE A 331 -5.90 1.00 12.82
C PHE A 331 -6.75 -0.21 13.17
N VAL A 332 -6.69 -1.24 12.32
CA VAL A 332 -7.35 -2.52 12.54
C VAL A 332 -6.28 -3.53 12.95
N CYS A 333 -6.53 -4.27 14.03
CA CYS A 333 -5.62 -5.32 14.49
C CYS A 333 -6.38 -6.51 15.08
N HIS A 334 -5.66 -7.61 15.29
CA HIS A 334 -6.20 -8.72 16.06
C HIS A 334 -6.46 -8.29 17.52
N ARG A 335 -7.55 -8.80 18.12
CA ARG A 335 -7.97 -8.42 19.47
C ARG A 335 -6.87 -8.58 20.52
N ASP A 336 -6.06 -9.63 20.41
CA ASP A 336 -4.97 -9.90 21.37
C ASP A 336 -3.82 -8.88 21.27
N GLN A 337 -3.64 -8.26 20.10
CA GLN A 337 -2.60 -7.25 19.87
C GLN A 337 -3.08 -5.81 20.13
N SER A 338 -4.38 -5.60 20.38
CA SER A 338 -4.95 -4.27 20.55
C SER A 338 -4.37 -3.48 21.72
N HIS A 339 -4.11 -4.14 22.86
CA HIS A 339 -3.50 -3.50 24.03
C HIS A 339 -2.02 -3.12 23.83
N PRO A 340 -1.11 -4.05 23.46
CA PRO A 340 0.30 -3.69 23.29
C PRO A 340 0.51 -2.64 22.19
N ARG A 341 -0.18 -2.75 21.03
CA ARG A 341 -0.08 -1.76 19.96
C ARG A 341 -0.67 -0.41 20.37
N GLY A 342 -1.87 -0.39 20.93
CA GLY A 342 -2.49 0.84 21.40
C GLY A 342 -1.66 1.55 22.47
N LYS A 343 -1.03 0.79 23.37
CA LYS A 343 -0.11 1.33 24.38
C LYS A 343 1.14 1.95 23.76
N ALA A 344 1.79 1.27 22.83
CA ALA A 344 2.99 1.77 22.16
C ALA A 344 2.73 3.12 21.47
N ILE A 345 1.61 3.26 20.77
CA ILE A 345 1.21 4.53 20.12
C ILE A 345 0.94 5.61 21.17
N CYS A 346 0.25 5.28 22.27
CA CYS A 346 -0.02 6.23 23.35
C CYS A 346 1.26 6.73 24.05
N GLU A 347 2.23 5.84 24.29
CA GLU A 347 3.52 6.18 24.90
C GLU A 347 4.34 7.10 23.97
N LYS A 348 4.40 6.78 22.68
CA LYS A 348 5.09 7.61 21.67
C LYS A 348 4.46 9.01 21.56
N MET A 349 3.13 9.08 21.52
CA MET A 349 2.39 10.36 21.51
C MET A 349 2.75 11.23 22.72
N LYS A 350 2.89 10.62 23.90
CA LYS A 350 3.23 11.36 25.13
C LYS A 350 4.64 11.95 25.10
N GLU A 351 5.57 11.32 24.38
CA GLU A 351 6.92 11.84 24.20
C GLU A 351 6.98 13.03 23.22
N LEU A 352 6.09 13.03 22.22
CA LEU A 352 6.12 13.99 21.12
C LEU A 352 5.22 15.21 21.33
N ILE A 353 4.14 15.08 22.11
CA ILE A 353 3.26 16.22 22.42
C ILE A 353 3.88 17.08 23.52
N ASP A 354 3.98 18.37 23.26
CA ASP A 354 4.39 19.34 24.26
C ASP A 354 3.41 19.45 25.42
N ARG A 355 3.96 19.62 26.63
CA ARG A 355 3.14 19.79 27.83
C ARG A 355 2.32 21.08 27.72
N GLN A 356 1.02 20.98 27.97
CA GLN A 356 0.13 22.15 28.00
C GLN A 356 -0.15 22.62 29.44
N GLN A 357 -0.80 23.78 29.60
CA GLN A 357 -1.21 24.29 30.92
C GLN A 357 -2.30 23.42 31.58
N PHE A 358 -2.94 22.54 30.81
CA PHE A 358 -3.90 21.53 31.25
C PHE A 358 -3.38 20.11 30.97
N GLN A 359 -4.00 19.12 31.61
CA GLN A 359 -3.63 17.72 31.44
C GLN A 359 -4.19 17.21 30.11
N ILE A 360 -3.33 16.64 29.28
CA ILE A 360 -3.72 16.00 28.03
C ILE A 360 -3.86 14.51 28.28
N LYS A 361 -5.00 13.94 27.87
CA LYS A 361 -5.25 12.50 27.92
C LYS A 361 -5.06 11.92 26.52
N ILE A 362 -4.19 10.95 26.39
CA ILE A 362 -4.01 10.16 25.17
C ILE A 362 -4.56 8.76 25.46
N GLN A 363 -5.47 8.26 24.63
CA GLN A 363 -6.18 7.01 24.88
C GLN A 363 -6.27 6.20 23.59
N ALA A 364 -6.19 4.88 23.71
CA ALA A 364 -6.56 3.96 22.63
C ALA A 364 -7.85 3.27 23.06
N ALA A 365 -8.89 3.29 22.22
CA ALA A 365 -10.18 2.67 22.51
C ALA A 365 -10.62 1.72 21.40
N ILE A 366 -11.39 0.70 21.79
CA ILE A 366 -12.16 -0.14 20.88
C ILE A 366 -13.62 0.24 21.09
N GLY A 367 -14.18 1.00 20.16
CA GLY A 367 -15.50 1.60 20.35
C GLY A 367 -15.53 2.48 21.61
N SER A 368 -16.37 2.12 22.58
CA SER A 368 -16.48 2.86 23.85
C SER A 368 -15.49 2.43 24.94
N LYS A 369 -14.79 1.30 24.76
CA LYS A 369 -13.91 0.74 25.78
C LYS A 369 -12.47 1.21 25.59
N ILE A 370 -11.93 1.93 26.58
CA ILE A 370 -10.51 2.30 26.60
C ILE A 370 -9.65 1.06 26.89
N VAL A 371 -8.68 0.79 26.01
CA VAL A 371 -7.77 -0.36 26.09
C VAL A 371 -6.41 0.07 26.64
N ALA A 372 -5.93 1.25 26.26
CA ALA A 372 -4.70 1.84 26.75
C ALA A 372 -4.91 3.34 27.01
N SER A 373 -4.22 3.90 28.00
CA SER A 373 -4.31 5.33 28.30
C SER A 373 -3.02 5.84 28.90
N GLU A 374 -2.53 6.94 28.34
CA GLU A 374 -1.40 7.70 28.85
C GLU A 374 -1.83 9.12 29.18
N ASN A 375 -1.18 9.72 30.17
CA ASN A 375 -1.49 11.07 30.62
C ASN A 375 -0.24 11.95 30.56
N LEU A 376 -0.35 13.07 29.86
CA LEU A 376 0.68 14.10 29.86
C LEU A 376 0.37 15.12 30.97
N SER A 377 1.33 15.31 31.87
CA SER A 377 1.16 16.17 33.03
C SER A 377 1.10 17.65 32.63
N ALA A 378 0.16 18.37 33.25
CA ALA A 378 -0.01 19.79 33.00
C ALA A 378 1.18 20.60 33.53
N MET A 379 1.71 21.53 32.73
CA MET A 379 2.63 22.54 33.21
C MET A 379 2.04 23.28 34.41
N ARG A 380 2.83 23.47 35.46
CA ARG A 380 2.35 24.10 36.69
C ARG A 380 3.35 25.13 37.18
N LYS A 381 2.90 26.37 37.27
CA LYS A 381 3.59 27.42 38.02
C LYS A 381 3.46 27.15 39.51
N ASP A 382 4.57 27.27 40.25
CA ASP A 382 4.52 27.27 41.71
C ASP A 382 3.89 28.59 42.21
N VAL A 383 2.58 28.54 42.43
CA VAL A 383 1.80 29.67 42.95
C VAL A 383 2.04 29.91 44.44
N THR A 384 2.67 28.97 45.14
CA THR A 384 2.95 29.04 46.58
C THR A 384 4.34 29.56 46.92
N ALA A 385 5.23 29.73 45.94
CA ALA A 385 6.62 30.17 46.14
C ALA A 385 6.77 31.48 46.96
N LYS A 386 5.82 32.41 46.86
CA LYS A 386 5.84 33.69 47.60
C LYS A 386 5.06 33.66 48.94
N CYS A 387 4.55 32.50 49.35
CA CYS A 387 3.78 32.34 50.58
C CYS A 387 4.70 31.89 51.73
N TYR A 388 5.39 32.84 52.37
CA TYR A 388 6.35 32.60 53.46
C TYR A 388 5.70 32.35 54.84
N GLY A 389 4.38 32.52 54.98
CA GLY A 389 3.65 32.33 56.24
C GLY A 389 2.97 30.97 56.40
N GLY A 390 2.63 30.61 57.65
CA GLY A 390 1.89 29.40 58.00
C GLY A 390 0.39 29.41 57.67
N ASP A 391 -0.12 30.50 57.08
CA ASP A 391 -1.53 30.65 56.73
C ASP A 391 -1.92 29.74 55.54
N ILE A 392 -2.56 28.62 55.89
CA ILE A 392 -3.06 27.61 54.94
C ILE A 392 -4.16 28.19 54.04
N SER A 393 -4.94 29.17 54.52
CA SER A 393 -6.06 29.73 53.76
C SER A 393 -5.60 30.43 52.49
N ARG A 394 -4.49 31.20 52.57
CA ARG A 394 -3.89 31.91 51.43
C ARG A 394 -3.33 30.95 50.39
N LYS A 395 -2.67 29.87 50.83
CA LYS A 395 -2.17 28.80 49.94
C LYS A 395 -3.35 28.12 49.23
N ARG A 396 -4.41 27.77 49.96
CA ARG A 396 -5.60 27.11 49.41
C ARG A 396 -6.32 27.95 48.36
N LYS A 397 -6.50 29.26 48.60
CA LYS A 397 -7.11 30.19 47.65
C LYS A 397 -6.35 30.27 46.32
N LEU A 398 -5.02 30.28 46.35
CA LEU A 398 -4.19 30.30 45.15
C LEU A 398 -4.25 28.97 44.38
N LEU A 399 -4.30 27.85 45.10
CA LEU A 399 -4.45 26.51 44.52
C LEU A 399 -5.81 26.31 43.86
N GLU A 400 -6.89 26.78 44.50
CA GLU A 400 -8.24 26.72 43.93
C GLU A 400 -8.35 27.57 42.67
N LYS A 401 -7.81 28.80 42.69
CA LYS A 401 -7.77 29.66 41.49
C LYS A 401 -6.98 29.03 40.34
N GLN A 402 -5.86 28.37 40.64
CA GLN A 402 -5.08 27.63 39.64
C GLN A 402 -5.88 26.43 39.08
N LYS A 403 -6.59 25.69 39.94
CA LYS A 403 -7.40 24.53 39.55
C LYS A 403 -8.57 24.91 38.65
N GLU A 404 -9.30 25.98 38.98
CA GLU A 404 -10.39 26.50 38.15
C GLU A 404 -9.88 27.02 36.81
N GLY A 405 -8.78 27.77 36.80
CA GLY A 405 -8.13 28.23 35.58
C GLY A 405 -7.77 27.07 34.65
N LYS A 406 -7.17 26.00 35.18
CA LYS A 406 -6.85 24.80 34.41
C LYS A 406 -8.10 24.06 33.92
N LYS A 407 -9.17 24.00 34.72
CA LYS A 407 -10.44 23.38 34.31
C LYS A 407 -11.07 24.13 33.14
N ARG A 408 -11.05 25.46 33.17
CA ARG A 408 -11.53 26.32 32.07
C ARG A 408 -10.66 26.16 30.83
N MET A 409 -9.33 26.15 30.97
CA MET A 409 -8.41 25.92 29.85
C MET A 409 -8.61 24.55 29.21
N LYS A 410 -8.92 23.51 30.00
CA LYS A 410 -9.20 22.17 29.46
C LYS A 410 -10.47 22.11 28.59
N GLN A 411 -11.51 22.89 28.92
CA GLN A 411 -12.78 22.86 28.19
C GLN A 411 -12.70 23.56 26.83
N VAL A 412 -11.78 24.51 26.67
CA VAL A 412 -11.66 25.35 25.46
C VAL A 412 -10.38 25.04 24.68
N GLY A 413 -9.40 24.39 25.32
CA GLY A 413 -8.10 24.10 24.72
C GLY A 413 -8.16 22.92 23.75
N ALA A 414 -8.14 23.22 22.46
CA ALA A 414 -7.75 22.26 21.43
C ALA A 414 -6.25 21.97 21.57
N VAL A 415 -5.87 20.70 21.43
CA VAL A 415 -4.46 20.29 21.37
C VAL A 415 -4.10 20.18 19.91
N GLU A 416 -3.32 21.13 19.40
CA GLU A 416 -2.68 20.99 18.10
C GLU A 416 -1.53 20.00 18.23
N ILE A 417 -1.55 18.98 17.37
CA ILE A 417 -0.51 17.96 17.32
C ILE A 417 0.48 18.44 16.26
N PRO A 418 1.77 18.61 16.59
CA PRO A 418 2.78 18.97 15.59
C PRO A 418 2.82 17.92 14.47
N GLN A 419 2.97 18.37 13.22
CA GLN A 419 3.09 17.46 12.07
C GLN A 419 4.29 16.51 12.22
N GLU A 420 5.39 16.98 12.84
CA GLU A 420 6.56 16.17 13.21
C GLU A 420 6.23 15.03 14.18
N ALA A 421 5.28 15.25 15.08
CA ALA A 421 4.82 14.21 16.01
C ALA A 421 4.08 13.11 15.27
N PHE A 422 3.21 13.46 14.31
CA PHE A 422 2.56 12.47 13.45
C PHE A 422 3.55 11.66 12.63
N LEU A 423 4.52 12.33 11.99
CA LEU A 423 5.59 11.70 11.22
C LEU A 423 6.38 10.66 12.04
N SER A 424 6.68 11.01 13.28
CA SER A 424 7.46 10.17 14.18
C SER A 424 6.69 8.98 14.75
N ILE A 425 5.35 8.98 14.67
CA ILE A 425 4.50 7.87 15.11
C ILE A 425 4.30 6.88 13.97
N LEU A 426 4.08 7.37 12.75
CA LEU A 426 3.88 6.54 11.57
C LEU A 426 5.11 5.65 11.29
N LYS A 427 6.33 6.18 11.49
CA LYS A 427 7.60 5.43 11.39
C LYS A 427 7.84 4.35 12.47
N VAL A 428 6.94 4.20 13.43
CA VAL A 428 7.06 3.25 14.57
C VAL A 428 6.11 2.09 14.40
N THR A 429 5.05 2.32 13.64
CA THR A 429 4.23 1.27 13.04
C THR A 429 4.94 0.57 11.88
N ASP A 430 5.94 1.22 11.28
CA ASP A 430 6.88 0.64 10.29
C ASP A 430 7.93 -0.27 10.92
#